data_AF-A0A351ERD7-F1
#
_entry.id   AF-A0A351ERD7-F1
#
_cell.length_a   1.000
_cell.length_b   1.000
_cell.length_c   1.000
_cell.angle_alpha   90.00
_cell.angle_beta   90.00
_cell.angle_gamma   90.00
#
_symmetry.space_group_name_H-M   'P 1'
#
loop_
_entity.id
_entity.type
_entity.pdbx_description
1 polymer ?
#
loop_
_entity_poly.entity_id
_entity_poly.type
_entity_poly.pdbx_seq_one_letter_code
_entity_poly.pdbx_strand_id
1 'polypeptide(L)'
;MSEATPNALLGLNEAQERVVQELGATGEQRPVFPDGLAAGLRERLTTGLQGVADNLEAGDNLFISKFLLSQVLGCEARHLHELQREFAWNVPVARGTVAHKAIELSVHWRTVPIANELVDQAIATLTNDGSPIADYLLHLPEAERAQLRSDAANATQAFLDGFPPLRSKPQWRPAVEVRGRYEFLNSKLVLSGKVDLSLGGPTGDRSGRVFIDLKTGRRSRTHVDDLRYYALIETVRYGTPPRALASYYLDESRLSVEIVSQDLLWSAAERVIAGVKRHQTLLSGEDTPVFRPSIVCRWCPIVGDCDTGTAWLDSTDEDELNILS
;
A
#
# COMPACT_ATOMS: atom_id res chain seq x y z
N MET A 1 -17.50 41.68 -8.43
CA MET A 1 -18.37 40.94 -9.36
C MET A 1 -17.90 39.49 -9.39
N SER A 2 -18.78 38.61 -8.89
CA SER A 2 -18.71 37.14 -8.86
C SER A 2 -17.45 36.50 -8.25
N GLU A 3 -17.41 36.43 -6.93
CA GLU A 3 -16.81 35.28 -6.23
C GLU A 3 -17.66 34.04 -6.57
N ALA A 4 -17.23 33.27 -7.56
CA ALA A 4 -17.83 31.98 -7.84
C ALA A 4 -17.48 31.02 -6.69
N THR A 5 -18.44 30.78 -5.79
CA THR A 5 -18.42 29.68 -4.83
C THR A 5 -18.17 28.37 -5.60
N PRO A 6 -17.04 27.67 -5.43
CA PRO A 6 -16.78 26.51 -6.25
C PRO A 6 -17.63 25.31 -5.78
N ASN A 7 -18.57 24.89 -6.63
CA ASN A 7 -19.16 23.56 -6.70
C ASN A 7 -19.71 22.90 -5.43
N ALA A 8 -20.28 23.67 -4.50
CA ALA A 8 -21.02 23.11 -3.36
C ALA A 8 -22.40 22.52 -3.75
N LEU A 9 -22.82 22.56 -5.02
CA LEU A 9 -24.18 22.25 -5.46
C LEU A 9 -24.32 21.28 -6.64
N LEU A 10 -23.24 20.74 -7.21
CA LEU A 10 -23.37 19.62 -8.14
C LEU A 10 -23.39 18.33 -7.33
N GLY A 11 -24.46 17.54 -7.49
CA GLY A 11 -24.59 16.23 -6.85
C GLY A 11 -23.38 15.35 -7.15
N LEU A 12 -23.14 14.38 -6.27
CA LEU A 12 -22.13 13.35 -6.54
C LEU A 12 -22.51 12.59 -7.81
N ASN A 13 -21.53 12.23 -8.63
CA ASN A 13 -21.79 11.31 -9.72
C ASN A 13 -21.93 9.86 -9.19
N GLU A 14 -22.38 8.94 -10.06
CA GLU A 14 -22.62 7.55 -9.68
C GLU A 14 -21.38 6.88 -9.04
N ALA A 15 -20.17 7.15 -9.56
CA ALA A 15 -18.94 6.57 -9.00
C ALA A 15 -18.65 7.07 -7.58
N GLN A 16 -18.80 8.38 -7.38
CA GLN A 16 -18.61 9.02 -6.08
C GLN A 16 -19.69 8.58 -5.08
N GLU A 17 -20.94 8.41 -5.51
CA GLU A 17 -22.03 7.90 -4.67
C GLU A 17 -21.76 6.46 -4.22
N ARG A 18 -21.28 5.59 -5.11
CA ARG A 18 -20.87 4.21 -4.74
C ARG A 18 -19.80 4.22 -3.66
N VAL A 19 -18.76 5.06 -3.79
CA VAL A 19 -17.73 5.18 -2.75
C VAL A 19 -18.34 5.60 -1.40
N VAL A 20 -19.29 6.53 -1.40
CA VAL A 20 -19.99 6.94 -0.16
C VAL A 20 -20.81 5.80 0.43
N GLN A 21 -21.47 4.99 -0.40
CA GLN A 21 -22.26 3.85 0.05
C GLN A 21 -21.37 2.73 0.61
N GLU A 22 -20.31 2.37 -0.10
CA GLU A 22 -19.41 1.28 0.28
C GLU A 22 -18.53 1.62 1.49
N LEU A 23 -18.08 2.87 1.60
CA LEU A 23 -17.29 3.34 2.75
C LEU A 23 -18.14 3.91 3.87
N GLY A 24 -19.43 4.18 3.66
CA GLY A 24 -20.31 4.72 4.69
C GLY A 24 -20.55 3.70 5.80
N ALA A 25 -20.51 4.14 7.07
CA ALA A 25 -21.00 3.34 8.19
C ALA A 25 -21.56 4.23 9.29
N THR A 26 -22.78 3.93 9.74
CA THR A 26 -23.36 4.52 10.95
C THR A 26 -22.61 4.01 12.19
N GLY A 27 -22.80 4.66 13.33
CA GLY A 27 -22.17 4.23 14.59
C GLY A 27 -22.48 2.78 14.91
N GLU A 28 -23.73 2.35 14.77
CA GLU A 28 -24.22 0.99 15.06
C GLU A 28 -23.61 -0.09 14.17
N GLN A 29 -23.25 0.23 12.94
CA GLN A 29 -22.61 -0.69 11.99
C GLN A 29 -21.11 -0.90 12.28
N ARG A 30 -20.52 -0.13 13.20
CA ARG A 30 -19.08 -0.21 13.49
C ARG A 30 -18.79 -1.41 14.40
N PRO A 31 -17.84 -2.28 14.02
CA PRO A 31 -17.47 -3.42 14.83
C PRO A 31 -16.82 -2.97 16.15
N VAL A 32 -17.09 -3.76 17.19
CA VAL A 32 -16.39 -3.73 18.47
C VAL A 32 -15.51 -4.97 18.52
N PHE A 33 -14.25 -4.79 18.91
CA PHE A 33 -13.30 -5.89 19.04
C PHE A 33 -13.15 -6.26 20.51
N PRO A 34 -12.86 -7.53 20.84
CA PRO A 34 -12.70 -7.94 22.23
C PRO A 34 -11.55 -7.22 22.92
N ASP A 35 -11.73 -6.99 24.21
CA ASP A 35 -10.67 -6.54 25.09
C ASP A 35 -9.48 -7.52 25.02
N GLY A 36 -8.26 -6.99 25.00
CA GLY A 36 -7.03 -7.78 24.97
C GLY A 36 -6.58 -8.28 23.60
N LEU A 37 -7.37 -8.11 22.52
CA LEU A 37 -6.96 -8.50 21.16
C LEU A 37 -5.58 -7.95 20.78
N ALA A 38 -5.36 -6.65 20.97
CA ALA A 38 -4.08 -6.03 20.68
C ALA A 38 -2.94 -6.55 21.58
N ALA A 39 -3.22 -6.86 22.85
CA ALA A 39 -2.22 -7.44 23.75
C ALA A 39 -1.79 -8.83 23.28
N GLY A 40 -2.76 -9.69 22.91
CA GLY A 40 -2.49 -11.00 22.36
C GLY A 40 -1.70 -10.96 21.05
N LEU A 41 -2.02 -10.03 20.14
CA LEU A 41 -1.27 -9.86 18.89
C LEU A 41 0.19 -9.44 19.15
N ARG A 42 0.43 -8.53 20.10
CA ARG A 42 1.79 -8.12 20.51
C ARG A 42 2.57 -9.29 21.10
N GLU A 43 1.95 -10.05 22.00
CA GLU A 43 2.55 -11.25 22.59
C GLU A 43 2.90 -12.27 21.51
N ARG A 44 1.97 -12.54 20.59
CA ARG A 44 2.18 -13.50 19.51
C ARG A 44 3.33 -13.12 18.59
N LEU A 45 3.43 -11.85 18.21
CA LEU A 45 4.56 -11.32 17.41
C LEU A 45 5.88 -11.43 18.18
N THR A 46 5.88 -11.05 19.45
CA THR A 46 7.06 -11.12 20.34
C THR A 46 7.56 -12.55 20.46
N THR A 47 6.70 -13.48 20.90
CA THR A 47 7.04 -14.91 21.03
C THR A 47 7.40 -15.53 19.69
N GLY A 48 6.68 -15.18 18.63
CA GLY A 48 6.92 -15.71 17.29
C GLY A 48 8.27 -15.34 16.70
N LEU A 49 8.80 -14.16 17.06
CA LEU A 49 10.01 -13.59 16.48
C LEU A 49 11.16 -13.42 17.46
N GLN A 50 11.01 -13.88 18.71
CA GLN A 50 12.06 -13.84 19.73
C GLN A 50 13.36 -14.47 19.20
N GLY A 51 13.30 -15.69 18.67
CA GLY A 51 14.50 -16.36 18.14
C GLY A 51 15.17 -15.63 16.97
N VAL A 52 14.42 -14.86 16.17
CA VAL A 52 15.01 -14.00 15.13
C VAL A 52 15.72 -12.82 15.79
N ALA A 53 15.10 -12.16 16.76
CA ALA A 53 15.70 -11.03 17.45
C ALA A 53 16.92 -11.42 18.29
N ASP A 54 16.96 -12.64 18.84
CA ASP A 54 18.11 -13.15 19.60
C ASP A 54 19.35 -13.31 18.72
N ASN A 55 19.16 -13.58 17.43
CA ASN A 55 20.24 -13.75 16.45
C ASN A 55 20.74 -12.43 15.83
N LEU A 56 20.05 -11.30 16.07
CA LEU A 56 20.51 -9.98 15.61
C LEU A 56 21.56 -9.42 16.57
N GLU A 57 22.63 -8.83 16.02
CA GLU A 57 23.67 -8.19 16.81
C GLU A 57 23.15 -6.96 17.59
N ALA A 58 23.94 -6.51 18.57
CA ALA A 58 23.59 -5.33 19.34
C ALA A 58 23.68 -4.07 18.48
N GLY A 59 22.55 -3.39 18.29
CA GLY A 59 22.45 -2.18 17.46
C GLY A 59 21.82 -2.43 16.08
N ASP A 60 21.74 -3.69 15.66
CA ASP A 60 21.08 -4.07 14.41
C ASP A 60 19.56 -4.07 14.56
N ASN A 61 18.89 -3.71 13.46
CA ASN A 61 17.45 -3.81 13.36
C ASN A 61 17.02 -4.41 12.02
N LEU A 62 15.90 -5.12 12.05
CA LEU A 62 15.23 -5.62 10.85
C LEU A 62 13.99 -4.77 10.59
N PHE A 63 14.05 -4.00 9.49
CA PHE A 63 12.90 -3.30 8.96
C PHE A 63 12.02 -4.25 8.16
N ILE A 64 10.83 -4.49 8.70
CA ILE A 64 9.83 -5.35 8.09
C ILE A 64 8.87 -4.43 7.35
N SER A 65 8.75 -4.61 6.04
CA SER A 65 7.86 -3.87 5.18
C SER A 65 6.94 -4.81 4.41
N LYS A 66 5.84 -4.28 3.88
CA LYS A 66 4.98 -5.04 2.97
C LYS A 66 5.74 -5.60 1.75
N PHE A 67 6.74 -4.87 1.25
CA PHE A 67 7.54 -5.30 0.11
C PHE A 67 8.35 -6.55 0.46
N LEU A 68 9.09 -6.52 1.59
CA LEU A 68 9.84 -7.68 2.10
C LEU A 68 8.91 -8.90 2.21
N LEU A 69 7.76 -8.72 2.83
CA LEU A 69 6.77 -9.77 3.08
C LEU A 69 6.12 -10.31 1.80
N SER A 70 5.92 -9.47 0.79
CA SER A 70 5.38 -9.87 -0.52
C SER A 70 6.41 -10.62 -1.36
N GLN A 71 7.68 -10.22 -1.30
CA GLN A 71 8.77 -10.83 -2.06
C GLN A 71 9.09 -12.22 -1.53
N VAL A 72 9.43 -12.32 -0.24
CA VAL A 72 9.89 -13.57 0.38
C VAL A 72 8.83 -14.67 0.35
N LEU A 73 7.56 -14.31 0.56
CA LEU A 73 6.46 -15.29 0.48
C LEU A 73 5.97 -15.51 -0.95
N GLY A 74 6.29 -14.60 -1.87
CA GLY A 74 5.95 -14.69 -3.28
C GLY A 74 6.81 -15.73 -3.99
N CYS A 75 8.12 -15.48 -4.13
CA CYS A 75 9.09 -16.41 -4.69
C CYS A 75 10.48 -16.11 -4.11
N GLU A 76 11.12 -17.10 -3.49
CA GLU A 76 12.31 -16.86 -2.67
C GLU A 76 13.56 -16.65 -3.52
N ALA A 77 13.64 -17.32 -4.67
CA ALA A 77 14.71 -17.10 -5.64
C ALA A 77 14.69 -15.65 -6.14
N ARG A 78 13.50 -15.12 -6.46
CA ARG A 78 13.36 -13.71 -6.83
C ARG A 78 13.69 -12.79 -5.67
N HIS A 79 13.23 -13.10 -4.46
CA HIS A 79 13.54 -12.33 -3.25
C HIS A 79 15.06 -12.19 -3.03
N LEU A 80 15.82 -13.29 -3.13
CA LEU A 80 17.28 -13.26 -3.01
C LEU A 80 17.95 -12.44 -4.11
N HIS A 81 17.48 -12.54 -5.35
CA HIS A 81 17.99 -11.73 -6.45
C HIS A 81 17.72 -10.23 -6.23
N GLU A 82 16.50 -9.86 -5.84
CA GLU A 82 16.13 -8.46 -5.60
C GLU A 82 16.88 -7.83 -4.41
N LEU A 83 17.30 -8.62 -3.42
CA LEU A 83 18.16 -8.15 -2.32
C LEU A 83 19.55 -7.68 -2.80
N GLN A 84 20.05 -8.23 -3.89
CA GLN A 84 21.36 -7.88 -4.46
C GLN A 84 21.25 -6.77 -5.52
N ARG A 85 20.03 -6.42 -5.92
CA ARG A 85 19.78 -5.49 -7.01
C ARG A 85 19.69 -4.07 -6.49
N GLU A 86 20.41 -3.16 -7.14
CA GLU A 86 20.19 -1.73 -6.94
C GLU A 86 18.85 -1.31 -7.54
N PHE A 87 18.02 -0.65 -6.74
CA PHE A 87 16.76 -0.11 -7.20
C PHE A 87 16.99 0.99 -8.24
N ALA A 88 16.29 0.89 -9.37
CA ALA A 88 16.33 1.88 -10.44
C ALA A 88 14.94 2.44 -10.72
N TRP A 89 14.84 3.76 -10.80
CA TRP A 89 13.62 4.44 -11.22
C TRP A 89 13.36 4.27 -12.71
N ASN A 90 12.08 4.22 -13.06
CA ASN A 90 11.59 4.31 -14.43
C ASN A 90 10.22 5.00 -14.42
N VAL A 91 9.72 5.36 -15.59
CA VAL A 91 8.45 6.10 -15.74
C VAL A 91 7.27 5.36 -15.06
N PRO A 92 7.05 4.04 -15.28
CA PRO A 92 5.98 3.31 -14.60
C PRO A 92 6.03 3.39 -13.06
N VAL A 93 7.20 3.28 -12.46
CA VAL A 93 7.36 3.32 -11.00
C VAL A 93 7.19 4.75 -10.47
N ALA A 94 7.82 5.73 -11.13
CA ALA A 94 7.71 7.14 -10.77
C ALA A 94 6.27 7.67 -10.89
N ARG A 95 5.51 7.21 -11.89
CA ARG A 95 4.10 7.57 -12.12
C ARG A 95 3.25 7.38 -10.87
N GLY A 96 3.38 6.22 -10.22
CA GLY A 96 2.62 5.93 -9.00
C GLY A 96 2.92 6.93 -7.89
N THR A 97 4.21 7.19 -7.65
CA THR A 97 4.66 8.15 -6.62
C THR A 97 4.19 9.57 -6.90
N VAL A 98 4.29 10.04 -8.15
CA VAL A 98 3.84 11.38 -8.54
C VAL A 98 2.32 11.51 -8.41
N ALA A 99 1.56 10.51 -8.87
CA ALA A 99 0.09 10.51 -8.78
C ALA A 99 -0.39 10.49 -7.32
N HIS A 100 0.22 9.67 -6.46
CA HIS A 100 -0.06 9.65 -5.02
C HIS A 100 0.19 11.00 -4.37
N LYS A 101 1.33 11.64 -4.69
CA LYS A 101 1.66 12.98 -4.18
C LYS A 101 0.67 14.04 -4.67
N ALA A 102 0.25 13.99 -5.94
CA ALA A 102 -0.76 14.89 -6.48
C ALA A 102 -2.13 14.71 -5.79
N ILE A 103 -2.52 13.46 -5.49
CA ILE A 103 -3.76 13.17 -4.75
C ILE A 103 -3.65 13.64 -3.30
N GLU A 104 -2.51 13.44 -2.64
CA GLU A 104 -2.20 13.96 -1.30
C GLU A 104 -2.43 15.48 -1.25
N LEU A 105 -1.84 16.22 -2.21
CA LEU A 105 -2.01 17.66 -2.35
C LEU A 105 -3.50 18.03 -2.54
N SER A 106 -4.23 17.25 -3.35
CA SER A 106 -5.64 17.51 -3.67
C SER A 106 -6.55 17.56 -2.43
N VAL A 107 -6.29 16.70 -1.43
CA VAL A 107 -7.08 16.63 -0.19
C VAL A 107 -7.06 17.97 0.56
N HIS A 108 -5.89 18.63 0.57
CA HIS A 108 -5.69 19.91 1.26
C HIS A 108 -5.54 21.10 0.31
N TRP A 109 -5.91 20.96 -0.97
CA TRP A 109 -5.78 21.99 -2.00
C TRP A 109 -6.82 23.12 -1.91
N ARG A 110 -6.39 24.38 -1.66
CA ARG A 110 -7.31 25.47 -1.28
C ARG A 110 -8.39 25.79 -2.33
N THR A 111 -8.06 25.65 -3.61
CA THR A 111 -8.93 25.97 -4.74
C THR A 111 -9.50 24.71 -5.39
N VAL A 112 -10.18 24.84 -6.53
CA VAL A 112 -10.61 23.69 -7.32
C VAL A 112 -9.36 22.90 -7.75
N PRO A 113 -9.25 21.60 -7.39
CA PRO A 113 -8.12 20.78 -7.79
C PRO A 113 -8.15 20.52 -9.29
N ILE A 114 -7.05 20.84 -9.99
CA ILE A 114 -6.85 20.54 -11.41
C ILE A 114 -5.71 19.53 -11.50
N ALA A 115 -5.96 18.36 -12.10
CA ALA A 115 -5.02 17.24 -12.09
C ALA A 115 -3.62 17.62 -12.61
N ASN A 116 -3.56 18.32 -13.75
CA ASN A 116 -2.30 18.78 -14.33
C ASN A 116 -1.51 19.70 -13.40
N GLU A 117 -2.19 20.66 -12.75
CA GLU A 117 -1.54 21.58 -11.82
C GLU A 117 -1.01 20.84 -10.59
N LEU A 118 -1.80 19.92 -10.04
CA LEU A 118 -1.39 19.10 -8.89
C LEU A 118 -0.19 18.21 -9.23
N VAL A 119 -0.13 17.65 -10.44
CA VAL A 119 1.00 16.85 -10.91
C VAL A 119 2.24 17.70 -11.08
N ASP A 120 2.13 18.89 -11.68
CA ASP A 120 3.26 19.81 -11.81
C ASP A 120 3.82 20.21 -10.43
N GLN A 121 2.95 20.44 -9.46
CA GLN A 121 3.33 20.72 -8.06
C GLN A 121 3.91 19.51 -7.34
N ALA A 122 3.40 18.31 -7.61
CA ALA A 122 3.92 17.06 -7.08
C ALA A 122 5.33 16.78 -7.59
N ILE A 123 5.57 16.91 -8.90
CA ILE A 123 6.90 16.78 -9.51
C ILE A 123 7.85 17.81 -8.92
N ALA A 124 7.44 19.09 -8.83
CA ALA A 124 8.26 20.13 -8.25
C ALA A 124 8.63 19.84 -6.79
N THR A 125 7.68 19.35 -5.98
CA THR A 125 7.93 18.99 -4.58
C THR A 125 8.90 17.81 -4.46
N LEU A 126 8.65 16.72 -5.19
CA LEU A 126 9.47 15.50 -5.15
C LEU A 126 10.88 15.73 -5.70
N THR A 127 11.03 16.64 -6.66
CA THR A 127 12.35 17.04 -7.20
C THR A 127 13.22 17.72 -6.15
N ASN A 128 12.63 18.30 -5.10
CA ASN A 128 13.32 19.12 -4.10
C ASN A 128 13.30 18.53 -2.67
N ASP A 129 12.73 17.35 -2.45
CA ASP A 129 12.55 16.78 -1.10
C ASP A 129 13.73 15.93 -0.60
N GLY A 130 14.75 15.74 -1.44
CA GLY A 130 15.96 14.96 -1.13
C GLY A 130 15.74 13.44 -1.08
N SER A 131 14.58 12.96 -1.49
CA SER A 131 14.28 11.53 -1.59
C SER A 131 14.95 10.89 -2.83
N PRO A 132 15.06 9.56 -2.90
CA PRO A 132 15.68 8.89 -4.05
C PRO A 132 15.05 9.20 -5.41
N ILE A 133 13.77 9.62 -5.47
CA ILE A 133 13.12 9.99 -6.73
C ILE A 133 13.57 11.37 -7.23
N ALA A 134 14.10 12.23 -6.35
CA ALA A 134 14.50 13.59 -6.68
C ALA A 134 15.54 13.61 -7.81
N ASP A 135 16.60 12.81 -7.67
CA ASP A 135 17.67 12.72 -8.68
C ASP A 135 17.17 12.22 -10.04
N TYR A 136 16.30 11.20 -10.01
CA TYR A 136 15.65 10.70 -11.22
C TYR A 136 14.81 11.78 -11.91
N LEU A 137 13.99 12.52 -11.16
CA LEU A 137 13.15 13.59 -11.72
C LEU A 137 13.96 14.78 -12.22
N LEU A 138 15.13 15.06 -11.63
CA LEU A 138 16.05 16.10 -12.11
C LEU A 138 16.63 15.74 -13.49
N HIS A 139 17.04 14.49 -13.67
CA HIS A 139 17.73 14.04 -14.89
C HIS A 139 16.80 13.39 -15.94
N LEU A 140 15.49 13.33 -15.68
CA LEU A 140 14.53 12.71 -16.58
C LEU A 140 14.48 13.43 -17.95
N PRO A 141 14.72 12.73 -19.07
CA PRO A 141 14.63 13.30 -20.42
C PRO A 141 13.25 13.90 -20.69
N GLU A 142 13.19 14.91 -21.57
CA GLU A 142 11.96 15.66 -21.82
C GLU A 142 10.80 14.78 -22.30
N ALA A 143 11.06 13.82 -23.20
CA ALA A 143 10.04 12.88 -23.68
C ALA A 143 9.47 12.00 -22.55
N GLU A 144 10.35 11.45 -21.70
CA GLU A 144 9.94 10.64 -20.55
C GLU A 144 9.24 11.47 -19.48
N ARG A 145 9.65 12.73 -19.30
CA ARG A 145 8.96 13.69 -18.41
C ARG A 145 7.56 13.99 -18.90
N ALA A 146 7.37 14.19 -20.21
CA ALA A 146 6.05 14.39 -20.80
C ALA A 146 5.16 13.15 -20.60
N GLN A 147 5.70 11.95 -20.80
CA GLN A 147 5.00 10.69 -20.55
C GLN A 147 4.60 10.55 -19.08
N LEU A 148 5.55 10.73 -18.16
CA LEU A 148 5.32 10.67 -16.72
C LEU A 148 4.21 11.63 -16.28
N ARG A 149 4.28 12.88 -16.76
CA ARG A 149 3.29 13.92 -16.47
C ARG A 149 1.90 13.52 -16.97
N SER A 150 1.80 13.06 -18.23
CA SER A 150 0.54 12.60 -18.83
C SER A 150 -0.07 11.46 -18.02
N ASP A 151 0.72 10.44 -17.71
CA ASP A 151 0.21 9.25 -17.02
C ASP A 151 -0.18 9.53 -15.58
N ALA A 152 0.59 10.36 -14.87
CA ALA A 152 0.25 10.78 -13.52
C ALA A 152 -1.01 11.66 -13.52
N ALA A 153 -1.15 12.58 -14.49
CA ALA A 153 -2.32 13.44 -14.61
C ALA A 153 -3.59 12.63 -14.86
N ASN A 154 -3.53 11.61 -15.72
CA ASN A 154 -4.65 10.70 -15.96
C ASN A 154 -5.07 9.96 -14.68
N ALA A 155 -4.10 9.43 -13.92
CA ALA A 155 -4.37 8.75 -12.65
C ALA A 155 -4.96 9.69 -11.59
N THR A 156 -4.43 10.92 -11.47
CA THR A 156 -4.96 11.93 -10.57
C THR A 156 -6.36 12.39 -10.98
N GLN A 157 -6.60 12.61 -12.27
CA GLN A 157 -7.92 12.99 -12.79
C GLN A 157 -8.96 11.91 -12.50
N ALA A 158 -8.61 10.63 -12.70
CA ALA A 158 -9.49 9.51 -12.38
C ALA A 158 -9.88 9.50 -10.89
N PHE A 159 -8.97 9.83 -9.98
CA PHE A 159 -9.30 10.01 -8.56
C PHE A 159 -10.28 11.18 -8.34
N LEU A 160 -10.00 12.35 -8.94
CA LEU A 160 -10.85 13.53 -8.77
C LEU A 160 -12.28 13.31 -9.29
N ASP A 161 -12.41 12.56 -10.39
CA ASP A 161 -13.71 12.26 -11.00
C ASP A 161 -14.45 11.13 -10.27
N GLY A 162 -13.73 10.09 -9.82
CA GLY A 162 -14.33 8.88 -9.26
C GLY A 162 -14.48 8.87 -7.74
N PHE A 163 -13.68 9.64 -7.00
CA PHE A 163 -13.68 9.67 -5.53
C PHE A 163 -14.42 10.91 -5.01
N PRO A 164 -15.29 10.80 -3.99
CA PRO A 164 -16.04 11.93 -3.48
C PRO A 164 -15.09 13.03 -2.96
N PRO A 165 -15.34 14.32 -3.28
CA PRO A 165 -14.50 15.41 -2.80
C PRO A 165 -14.37 15.40 -1.28
N LEU A 166 -13.19 15.06 -0.75
CA LEU A 166 -13.00 14.89 0.70
C LEU A 166 -13.26 16.17 1.51
N ARG A 167 -13.07 17.34 0.88
CA ARG A 167 -13.36 18.66 1.45
C ARG A 167 -14.83 18.89 1.76
N SER A 168 -15.74 18.28 0.99
CA SER A 168 -17.18 18.35 1.26
C SER A 168 -17.62 17.37 2.35
N LYS A 169 -16.70 16.54 2.86
CA LYS A 169 -16.94 15.53 3.90
C LYS A 169 -15.93 15.63 5.06
N PRO A 170 -15.80 16.78 5.75
CA PRO A 170 -14.83 16.96 6.84
C PRO A 170 -15.03 15.97 8.01
N GLN A 171 -16.26 15.48 8.23
CA GLN A 171 -16.58 14.46 9.22
C GLN A 171 -15.92 13.10 8.94
N TRP A 172 -15.47 12.85 7.71
CA TRP A 172 -14.65 11.69 7.37
C TRP A 172 -13.21 11.80 7.87
N ARG A 173 -12.78 12.94 8.42
CA ARG A 173 -11.44 13.15 9.01
C ARG A 173 -10.32 12.56 8.13
N PRO A 174 -10.21 12.99 6.85
CA PRO A 174 -9.24 12.43 5.93
C PRO A 174 -7.82 12.70 6.41
N ALA A 175 -6.98 11.67 6.40
CA ALA A 175 -5.56 11.75 6.66
C ALA A 175 -4.82 11.02 5.53
N VAL A 176 -3.89 11.71 4.88
CA VAL A 176 -3.12 11.19 3.76
C VAL A 176 -1.73 10.76 4.23
N GLU A 177 -1.13 9.79 3.55
CA GLU A 177 0.26 9.35 3.78
C GLU A 177 0.52 8.94 5.24
N VAL A 178 -0.44 8.26 5.86
CA VAL A 178 -0.41 7.92 7.28
C VAL A 178 0.64 6.85 7.53
N ARG A 179 1.72 7.25 8.21
CA ARG A 179 2.83 6.35 8.58
C ARG A 179 2.49 5.53 9.82
N GLY A 180 2.55 4.21 9.66
CA GLY A 180 2.51 3.22 10.73
C GLY A 180 3.93 2.77 11.08
N ARG A 181 4.23 2.74 12.38
CA ARG A 181 5.48 2.18 12.91
C ARG A 181 5.20 1.49 14.24
N TYR A 182 5.71 0.27 14.40
CA TYR A 182 5.67 -0.48 15.65
C TYR A 182 7.01 -1.17 15.88
N GLU A 183 7.65 -0.82 16.99
CA GLU A 183 8.94 -1.38 17.42
C GLU A 183 8.72 -2.32 18.61
N PHE A 184 9.39 -3.47 18.60
CA PHE A 184 9.29 -4.47 19.65
C PHE A 184 10.60 -5.25 19.75
N LEU A 185 10.75 -6.05 20.80
CA LEU A 185 11.99 -6.79 21.11
C LEU A 185 13.21 -5.84 21.16
N ASN A 186 13.12 -4.80 22.00
CA ASN A 186 14.16 -3.77 22.18
C ASN A 186 14.55 -3.06 20.86
N SER A 187 13.56 -2.74 20.04
CA SER A 187 13.73 -2.07 18.73
C SER A 187 14.52 -2.86 17.69
N LYS A 188 14.85 -4.13 17.96
CA LYS A 188 15.48 -5.02 16.98
C LYS A 188 14.56 -5.32 15.80
N LEU A 189 13.24 -5.36 16.02
CA LEU A 189 12.27 -5.57 14.95
C LEU A 189 11.36 -4.36 14.80
N VAL A 190 11.22 -3.89 13.56
CA VAL A 190 10.45 -2.69 13.23
C VAL A 190 9.44 -3.02 12.14
N LEU A 191 8.15 -3.07 12.49
CA LEU A 191 7.08 -3.06 11.49
C LEU A 191 6.88 -1.62 11.01
N SER A 192 6.89 -1.41 9.70
CA SER A 192 6.68 -0.08 9.13
C SER A 192 5.88 -0.12 7.84
N GLY A 193 5.04 0.89 7.67
CA GLY A 193 4.14 0.99 6.54
C GLY A 193 3.59 2.40 6.35
N LYS A 194 2.98 2.62 5.20
CA LYS A 194 2.35 3.90 4.86
C LYS A 194 1.04 3.60 4.14
N VAL A 195 -0.04 4.12 4.69
CA VAL A 195 -1.39 4.05 4.09
C VAL A 195 -1.61 5.32 3.28
N ASP A 196 -2.05 5.19 2.03
CA ASP A 196 -2.25 6.34 1.14
C ASP A 196 -3.33 7.29 1.67
N LEU A 197 -4.47 6.74 2.11
CA LEU A 197 -5.57 7.50 2.68
C LEU A 197 -6.23 6.75 3.85
N SER A 198 -6.40 7.43 4.97
CA SER A 198 -7.18 6.98 6.11
C SER A 198 -8.40 7.88 6.29
N LEU A 199 -9.56 7.27 6.47
CA LEU A 199 -10.80 7.97 6.79
C LEU A 199 -11.30 7.58 8.18
N GLY A 200 -11.72 8.55 8.96
CA GLY A 200 -12.31 8.37 10.28
C GLY A 200 -11.27 8.14 11.37
N GLY A 201 -11.76 7.75 12.53
CA GLY A 201 -10.93 7.45 13.69
C GLY A 201 -11.68 6.62 14.72
N PRO A 202 -10.96 6.09 15.72
CA PRO A 202 -11.58 5.38 16.83
C PRO A 202 -12.49 6.33 17.62
N THR A 203 -13.52 5.79 18.25
CA THR A 203 -14.36 6.50 19.23
C THR A 203 -14.48 5.60 20.45
N GLY A 204 -13.60 5.80 21.43
CA GLY A 204 -13.38 4.82 22.51
C GLY A 204 -12.85 3.50 21.94
N ASP A 205 -13.52 2.41 22.29
CA ASP A 205 -13.30 1.03 21.83
C ASP A 205 -13.87 0.75 20.42
N ARG A 206 -14.73 1.63 19.89
CA ARG A 206 -15.37 1.42 18.58
C ARG A 206 -14.43 1.77 17.44
N SER A 207 -14.24 0.81 16.53
CA SER A 207 -13.45 1.01 15.34
C SER A 207 -14.22 1.81 14.28
N GLY A 208 -13.74 3.03 13.98
CA GLY A 208 -14.32 3.89 12.96
C GLY A 208 -13.43 4.12 11.74
N ARG A 209 -12.16 3.69 11.80
CA ARG A 209 -11.14 4.01 10.79
C ARG A 209 -11.21 3.07 9.60
N VAL A 210 -11.05 3.61 8.40
CA VAL A 210 -10.91 2.85 7.15
C VAL A 210 -9.57 3.19 6.54
N PHE A 211 -8.81 2.17 6.15
CA PHE A 211 -7.59 2.33 5.37
C PHE A 211 -7.86 2.12 3.89
N ILE A 212 -7.30 2.99 3.06
CA ILE A 212 -7.49 3.01 1.62
C ILE A 212 -6.11 3.07 0.96
N ASP A 213 -5.84 2.13 0.07
CA ASP A 213 -4.65 2.09 -0.78
C ASP A 213 -5.07 2.39 -2.22
N LEU A 214 -4.38 3.31 -2.89
CA LEU A 214 -4.70 3.80 -4.22
C LEU A 214 -3.87 3.04 -5.26
N LYS A 215 -4.52 2.40 -6.22
CA LYS A 215 -3.87 1.56 -7.24
C LYS A 215 -4.03 2.15 -8.64
N THR A 216 -2.92 2.26 -9.37
CA THR A 216 -2.87 2.74 -10.76
C THR A 216 -2.90 1.61 -11.80
N GLY A 217 -3.21 0.37 -11.38
CA GLY A 217 -3.25 -0.80 -12.26
C GLY A 217 -4.12 -1.92 -11.67
N ARG A 218 -4.18 -3.04 -12.38
CA ARG A 218 -5.11 -4.15 -12.14
C ARG A 218 -5.08 -4.70 -10.71
N ARG A 219 -6.19 -5.35 -10.35
CA ARG A 219 -6.36 -6.02 -9.06
C ARG A 219 -5.33 -7.12 -8.86
N SER A 220 -4.65 -7.08 -7.70
CA SER A 220 -3.74 -8.13 -7.26
C SER A 220 -4.11 -8.58 -5.85
N ARG A 221 -3.98 -9.88 -5.58
CA ARG A 221 -4.15 -10.44 -4.22
C ARG A 221 -3.18 -9.81 -3.21
N THR A 222 -1.98 -9.42 -3.65
CA THR A 222 -1.00 -8.74 -2.78
C THR A 222 -1.50 -7.39 -2.26
N HIS A 223 -2.40 -6.72 -2.98
CA HIS A 223 -2.96 -5.44 -2.53
C HIS A 223 -3.78 -5.56 -1.25
N VAL A 224 -4.50 -6.68 -1.11
CA VAL A 224 -5.30 -6.96 0.08
C VAL A 224 -4.39 -7.28 1.26
N ASP A 225 -3.37 -8.11 1.05
CA ASP A 225 -2.38 -8.45 2.08
C ASP A 225 -1.62 -7.24 2.61
N ASP A 226 -1.28 -6.27 1.75
CA ASP A 226 -0.64 -5.00 2.13
C ASP A 226 -1.47 -4.25 3.17
N LEU A 227 -2.79 -4.12 2.94
CA LEU A 227 -3.69 -3.43 3.85
C LEU A 227 -3.91 -4.20 5.15
N ARG A 228 -3.96 -5.53 5.11
CA ARG A 228 -4.04 -6.38 6.32
C ARG A 228 -2.82 -6.19 7.21
N TYR A 229 -1.64 -6.07 6.60
CA TYR A 229 -0.40 -5.74 7.31
C TYR A 229 -0.47 -4.37 8.00
N TYR A 230 -1.01 -3.35 7.33
CA TYR A 230 -1.21 -2.03 7.94
C TYR A 230 -2.25 -2.05 9.07
N ALA A 231 -3.32 -2.82 8.91
CA ALA A 231 -4.32 -3.04 9.96
C ALA A 231 -3.69 -3.66 11.22
N LEU A 232 -2.81 -4.64 11.05
CA LEU A 232 -2.05 -5.23 12.15
C LEU A 232 -1.20 -4.16 12.87
N ILE A 233 -0.39 -3.38 12.14
CA ILE A 233 0.44 -2.31 12.72
C ILE A 233 -0.41 -1.34 13.52
N GLU A 234 -1.51 -0.88 12.94
CA GLU A 234 -2.45 0.04 13.58
C GLU A 234 -3.00 -0.54 14.90
N THR A 235 -3.36 -1.82 14.89
CA THR A 235 -3.94 -2.52 16.04
C THR A 235 -2.93 -2.65 17.17
N VAL A 236 -1.71 -3.11 16.86
CA VAL A 236 -0.66 -3.25 17.89
C VAL A 236 -0.13 -1.90 18.36
N ARG A 237 -0.28 -0.84 17.57
CA ARG A 237 0.10 0.52 17.97
C ARG A 237 -0.96 1.17 18.88
N TYR A 238 -2.21 1.21 18.46
CA TYR A 238 -3.27 1.99 19.13
C TYR A 238 -4.23 1.17 20.00
N GLY A 239 -4.21 -0.16 19.88
CA GLY A 239 -5.14 -1.04 20.60
C GLY A 239 -6.45 -1.33 19.85
N THR A 240 -6.85 -0.43 18.95
CA THR A 240 -8.09 -0.56 18.17
C THR A 240 -7.76 -0.71 16.68
N PRO A 241 -8.19 -1.80 16.01
CA PRO A 241 -7.97 -1.98 14.57
C PRO A 241 -8.79 -0.98 13.74
N PRO A 242 -8.49 -0.78 12.44
CA PRO A 242 -9.45 -0.21 11.50
C PRO A 242 -10.64 -1.17 11.29
N ARG A 243 -11.79 -0.66 10.87
CA ARG A 243 -13.01 -1.47 10.67
C ARG A 243 -13.05 -2.11 9.29
N ALA A 244 -12.41 -1.48 8.32
CA ALA A 244 -12.41 -1.90 6.93
C ALA A 244 -11.13 -1.46 6.24
N LEU A 245 -10.79 -2.20 5.21
CA LEU A 245 -9.67 -1.99 4.31
C LEU A 245 -10.24 -1.84 2.90
N ALA A 246 -9.71 -0.93 2.11
CA ALA A 246 -10.15 -0.75 0.75
C ALA A 246 -8.98 -0.53 -0.21
N SER A 247 -8.92 -1.28 -1.30
CA SER A 247 -8.10 -0.89 -2.45
C SER A 247 -8.98 -0.10 -3.42
N TYR A 248 -8.60 1.13 -3.75
CA TYR A 248 -9.27 1.94 -4.76
C TYR A 248 -8.49 1.89 -6.07
N TYR A 249 -9.10 1.30 -7.10
CA TYR A 249 -8.53 1.12 -8.43
C TYR A 249 -8.89 2.33 -9.28
N LEU A 250 -7.88 3.14 -9.60
CA LEU A 250 -8.04 4.43 -10.28
C LEU A 250 -8.54 4.25 -11.72
N ASP A 251 -8.09 3.20 -12.40
CA ASP A 251 -8.51 2.80 -13.75
C ASP A 251 -9.98 2.34 -13.82
N GLU A 252 -10.48 1.70 -12.76
CA GLU A 252 -11.86 1.23 -12.67
C GLU A 252 -12.81 2.21 -11.97
N SER A 253 -12.28 3.19 -11.23
CA SER A 253 -13.05 3.99 -10.26
C SER A 253 -13.88 3.11 -9.32
N ARG A 254 -13.29 2.00 -8.85
CA ARG A 254 -13.94 1.00 -7.99
C ARG A 254 -13.13 0.68 -6.76
N LEU A 255 -13.83 0.38 -5.67
CA LEU A 255 -13.24 -0.16 -4.47
C LEU A 255 -13.24 -1.70 -4.50
N SER A 256 -12.33 -2.26 -3.71
CA SER A 256 -12.40 -3.62 -3.20
C SER A 256 -12.32 -3.52 -1.69
N VAL A 257 -13.46 -3.69 -1.01
CA VAL A 257 -13.57 -3.51 0.44
C VAL A 257 -13.49 -4.86 1.15
N GLU A 258 -12.70 -4.92 2.22
CA GLU A 258 -12.62 -6.04 3.15
C GLU A 258 -12.91 -5.54 4.57
N ILE A 259 -13.86 -6.18 5.26
CA ILE A 259 -14.16 -5.88 6.66
C ILE A 259 -13.13 -6.55 7.55
N VAL A 260 -12.60 -5.80 8.52
CA VAL A 260 -11.58 -6.31 9.43
C VAL A 260 -12.23 -7.20 10.49
N SER A 261 -11.72 -8.43 10.59
CA SER A 261 -12.08 -9.40 11.63
C SER A 261 -10.88 -9.71 12.52
N GLN A 262 -11.12 -10.39 13.64
CA GLN A 262 -10.04 -10.89 14.50
C GLN A 262 -9.16 -11.90 13.76
N ASP A 263 -9.78 -12.85 13.07
CA ASP A 263 -9.07 -13.90 12.33
C ASP A 263 -8.16 -13.33 11.25
N LEU A 264 -8.58 -12.24 10.60
CA LEU A 264 -7.76 -11.51 9.64
C LEU A 264 -6.51 -10.94 10.31
N LEU A 265 -6.63 -10.34 11.49
CA LEU A 265 -5.48 -9.76 12.22
C LEU A 265 -4.52 -10.85 12.73
N TRP A 266 -5.06 -11.97 13.22
CA TRP A 266 -4.25 -13.13 13.60
C TRP A 266 -3.53 -13.72 12.39
N SER A 267 -4.22 -13.90 11.27
CA SER A 267 -3.63 -14.36 10.01
C SER A 267 -2.53 -13.41 9.51
N ALA A 268 -2.75 -12.10 9.61
CA ALA A 268 -1.73 -11.10 9.28
C ALA A 268 -0.49 -11.22 10.18
N ALA A 269 -0.67 -11.46 11.49
CA ALA A 269 0.44 -11.68 12.42
C ALA A 269 1.22 -12.95 12.07
N GLU A 270 0.54 -14.06 11.77
CA GLU A 270 1.18 -15.30 11.29
C GLU A 270 1.95 -15.08 10.00
N ARG A 271 1.37 -14.32 9.05
CA ARG A 271 2.02 -13.98 7.78
C ARG A 271 3.30 -13.17 8.00
N VAL A 272 3.32 -12.23 8.93
CA VAL A 272 4.52 -11.49 9.33
C VAL A 272 5.56 -12.45 9.90
N ILE A 273 5.17 -13.32 10.82
CA ILE A 273 6.09 -14.25 11.48
C ILE A 273 6.71 -15.21 10.46
N ALA A 274 5.90 -15.80 9.59
CA ALA A 274 6.35 -16.70 8.53
C ALA A 274 7.31 -15.99 7.56
N GLY A 275 6.97 -14.78 7.10
CA GLY A 275 7.79 -14.01 6.19
C GLY A 275 9.15 -13.62 6.78
N VAL A 276 9.17 -13.17 8.04
CA VAL A 276 10.40 -12.76 8.73
C VAL A 276 11.30 -13.96 9.02
N LYS A 277 10.74 -15.06 9.52
CA LYS A 277 11.52 -16.29 9.72
C LYS A 277 12.11 -16.79 8.41
N ARG A 278 11.30 -16.83 7.35
CA ARG A 278 11.78 -17.30 6.06
C ARG A 278 12.86 -16.40 5.48
N HIS A 279 12.71 -15.08 5.62
CA HIS A 279 13.72 -14.11 5.22
C HIS A 279 15.06 -14.39 5.89
N GLN A 280 15.06 -14.61 7.21
CA GLN A 280 16.28 -14.90 7.97
C GLN A 280 16.92 -16.23 7.60
N THR A 281 16.14 -17.30 7.45
CA THR A 281 16.65 -18.61 7.00
C THR A 281 17.31 -18.54 5.62
N LEU A 282 16.78 -17.69 4.72
CA LEU A 282 17.39 -17.50 3.40
C LEU A 282 18.69 -16.71 3.48
N LEU A 283 18.79 -15.71 4.36
CA LEU A 283 20.00 -14.91 4.55
C LEU A 283 21.12 -15.68 5.24
N SER A 284 20.79 -16.61 6.15
CA SER A 284 21.77 -17.48 6.80
C SER A 284 22.35 -18.55 5.85
N GLY A 285 21.71 -18.79 4.70
CA GLY A 285 22.08 -19.86 3.78
C GLY A 285 21.78 -21.26 4.32
N GLU A 286 20.96 -21.36 5.37
CA GLU A 286 20.60 -22.62 6.03
C GLU A 286 19.66 -23.49 5.19
N ASP A 287 19.01 -22.92 4.18
CA ASP A 287 18.06 -23.64 3.32
C ASP A 287 18.10 -23.15 1.87
N THR A 288 17.65 -24.02 0.98
CA THR A 288 17.50 -23.73 -0.45
C THR A 288 16.27 -22.88 -0.74
N PRO A 289 16.34 -21.91 -1.67
CA PRO A 289 15.20 -21.07 -2.01
C PRO A 289 14.11 -21.87 -2.71
N VAL A 290 12.86 -21.66 -2.28
CA VAL A 290 11.67 -22.24 -2.91
C VAL A 290 11.22 -21.37 -4.08
N PHE A 291 11.13 -22.01 -5.25
CA PHE A 291 10.57 -21.42 -6.45
C PHE A 291 9.06 -21.56 -6.45
N ARG A 292 8.36 -20.44 -6.65
CA ARG A 292 6.89 -20.38 -6.67
C ARG A 292 6.47 -19.64 -7.94
N PRO A 293 6.22 -20.36 -9.04
CA PRO A 293 5.86 -19.72 -10.29
C PRO A 293 4.47 -19.07 -10.18
N SER A 294 4.30 -17.93 -10.84
CA SER A 294 3.06 -17.14 -10.88
C SER A 294 3.09 -16.17 -12.06
N ILE A 295 2.01 -15.41 -12.29
CA ILE A 295 1.98 -14.37 -13.33
C ILE A 295 3.14 -13.38 -13.25
N VAL A 296 3.71 -13.19 -12.05
CA VAL A 296 4.85 -12.29 -11.87
C VAL A 296 6.14 -12.82 -12.53
N CYS A 297 6.19 -14.09 -12.94
CA CYS A 297 7.26 -14.63 -13.78
C CYS A 297 7.42 -13.86 -15.09
N ARG A 298 6.34 -13.30 -15.65
CA ARG A 298 6.36 -12.49 -16.89
C ARG A 298 7.27 -11.27 -16.80
N TRP A 299 7.46 -10.73 -15.59
CA TRP A 299 8.30 -9.55 -15.34
C TRP A 299 9.45 -9.86 -14.39
N CYS A 300 9.75 -11.14 -14.17
CA CYS A 300 10.80 -11.55 -13.25
C CYS A 300 12.18 -11.35 -13.90
N PRO A 301 13.11 -10.63 -13.25
CA PRO A 301 14.42 -10.30 -13.85
C PRO A 301 15.30 -11.53 -14.11
N ILE A 302 15.07 -12.64 -13.40
CA ILE A 302 15.84 -13.89 -13.53
C ILE A 302 15.11 -14.94 -14.36
N VAL A 303 14.01 -14.60 -15.05
CA VAL A 303 13.22 -15.60 -15.78
C VAL A 303 14.04 -16.32 -16.86
N GLY A 304 14.96 -15.61 -17.52
CA GLY A 304 15.83 -16.17 -18.57
C GLY A 304 16.74 -17.30 -18.08
N ASP A 305 17.05 -17.33 -16.78
CA ASP A 305 17.89 -18.35 -16.13
C ASP A 305 17.08 -19.21 -15.13
N CYS A 306 15.75 -19.21 -15.22
CA CYS A 306 14.86 -19.89 -14.27
C CYS A 306 13.95 -20.90 -14.97
N ASP A 307 14.36 -22.17 -14.95
CA ASP A 307 13.61 -23.29 -15.55
C ASP A 307 12.16 -23.36 -15.05
N THR A 308 11.94 -23.15 -13.74
CA THR A 308 10.60 -23.18 -13.14
C THR A 308 9.71 -22.06 -13.66
N GLY A 309 10.28 -20.86 -13.83
CA GLY A 309 9.54 -19.70 -14.34
C GLY A 309 9.19 -19.84 -15.81
N THR A 310 10.17 -20.28 -16.61
CA THR A 310 10.00 -20.52 -18.05
C THR A 310 8.98 -21.62 -18.31
N ALA A 311 9.09 -22.77 -17.64
CA ALA A 311 8.13 -23.86 -17.78
C ALA A 311 6.70 -23.46 -17.40
N TRP A 312 6.53 -22.58 -16.41
CA TRP A 312 5.20 -22.07 -16.05
C TRP A 312 4.62 -21.14 -17.10
N LEU A 313 5.43 -20.23 -17.66
CA LEU A 313 4.99 -19.33 -18.73
C LEU A 313 4.63 -20.13 -19.99
N ASP A 314 5.44 -21.12 -20.36
CA ASP A 314 5.21 -21.96 -21.55
C ASP A 314 3.96 -22.84 -21.43
N SER A 315 3.58 -23.21 -20.20
CA SER A 315 2.40 -24.04 -19.92
C SER A 315 1.12 -23.24 -19.66
N THR A 316 1.20 -21.91 -19.55
CA THR A 316 0.05 -21.04 -19.34
C THR A 316 -0.31 -20.38 -20.68
N ASP A 317 -1.56 -20.53 -21.12
CA ASP A 317 -2.03 -19.97 -22.40
C ASP A 317 -1.84 -18.44 -22.42
N GLU A 318 -1.49 -17.85 -23.58
CA GLU A 318 -1.35 -16.40 -23.73
C GLU A 318 -2.64 -15.66 -23.38
N ASP A 319 -3.80 -16.24 -23.68
CA ASP A 319 -5.10 -15.66 -23.32
C ASP A 319 -5.32 -15.67 -21.79
N GLU A 320 -4.93 -16.75 -21.11
CA GLU A 320 -4.96 -16.82 -19.66
C GLU A 320 -3.96 -15.84 -19.02
N LEU A 321 -2.76 -15.71 -19.58
CA LEU A 321 -1.76 -14.74 -19.13
C LEU A 321 -2.26 -13.30 -19.29
N ASN A 322 -2.99 -12.97 -20.36
CA ASN A 322 -3.55 -11.63 -20.60
C ASN A 322 -4.75 -11.31 -19.69
N ILE A 323 -5.49 -12.33 -19.25
CA ILE A 323 -6.52 -12.18 -18.21
C ILE A 323 -5.87 -11.95 -16.83
N LEU A 324 -4.76 -12.64 -16.56
CA LEU A 324 -4.06 -12.59 -15.28
C LEU A 324 -3.12 -11.38 -15.10
N SER A 325 -2.61 -10.79 -16.19
CA SER A 325 -1.69 -9.64 -16.19
C SER A 325 -2.41 -8.31 -16.12
#